data_AF-A0A935E5I4-F1
#
_entry.id   AF-A0A935E5I4-F1
#
_cell.length_a   1.000
_cell.length_b   1.000
_cell.length_c   1.000
_cell.angle_alpha   90.00
_cell.angle_beta   90.00
_cell.angle_gamma   90.00
#
_symmetry.space_group_name_H-M   'P 1'
#
loop_
_entity.id
_entity.type
_entity.pdbx_description
1 polymer ?
#
loop_
_entity_poly.entity_id
_entity_poly.type
_entity_poly.pdbx_seq_one_letter_code
_entity_poly.pdbx_strand_id
1 'polypeptide(L)'
;MEAVILGSATPFTITDSEVFSTVLLQGRFQYFIFPLHLKAANGAILTANNDVELDQLINACFSSGDLLFLLSGTQLGSDLPCYDLVFPIKVKAFNASTIFQNYNQIEQMMQDSLFFQYNIDFPVSIKLKANGQQKTLQYIEDVFNTLVDCN
;
A
#
# COMPACT_ATOMS: atom_id res chain seq x y z
N MET A 1 -14.91 2.67 -15.55
CA MET A 1 -15.43 3.41 -14.37
C MET A 1 -15.15 4.89 -14.54
N GLU A 2 -15.81 5.78 -13.81
CA GLU A 2 -15.56 7.23 -13.92
C GLU A 2 -14.99 7.79 -12.61
N ALA A 3 -14.11 8.79 -12.72
CA ALA A 3 -13.52 9.49 -11.59
C ALA A 3 -13.46 10.99 -11.83
N VAL A 4 -13.49 11.75 -10.74
CA VAL A 4 -13.22 13.19 -10.75
C VAL A 4 -11.74 13.42 -10.55
N ILE A 5 -11.15 14.22 -11.44
CA ILE A 5 -9.72 14.58 -11.41
C ILE A 5 -9.62 16.10 -11.27
N LEU A 6 -8.76 16.56 -10.36
CA LEU A 6 -8.46 17.97 -10.14
C LEU A 6 -8.03 18.64 -11.45
N GLY A 7 -8.69 19.72 -11.83
CA GLY A 7 -8.42 20.45 -13.07
C GLY A 7 -9.04 19.85 -14.33
N SER A 8 -9.90 18.83 -14.21
CA SER A 8 -10.81 18.40 -15.28
C SER A 8 -12.20 19.01 -15.06
N ALA A 9 -12.82 19.52 -16.12
CA ALA A 9 -14.19 20.05 -16.08
C ALA A 9 -15.26 18.94 -16.21
N THR A 10 -14.86 17.75 -16.65
CA THR A 10 -15.75 16.60 -16.84
C THR A 10 -15.20 15.36 -16.14
N PRO A 11 -16.06 14.39 -15.80
CA PRO A 11 -15.62 13.07 -15.37
C PRO A 11 -14.60 12.47 -16.34
N PHE A 12 -13.60 11.80 -15.79
CA PHE A 12 -12.61 11.05 -16.55
C PHE A 12 -12.96 9.57 -16.54
N THR A 13 -13.01 8.96 -17.72
CA THR A 13 -13.29 7.53 -17.85
C THR A 13 -12.00 6.72 -17.71
N ILE A 14 -11.96 5.87 -16.69
CA ILE A 14 -10.92 4.88 -16.46
C ILE A 14 -11.36 3.58 -17.15
N THR A 15 -10.63 3.18 -18.19
CA THR A 15 -10.93 2.00 -19.03
C THR A 15 -10.31 0.72 -18.51
N ASP A 16 -9.18 0.83 -17.82
CA ASP A 16 -8.35 -0.29 -17.38
C ASP A 16 -7.43 0.12 -16.22
N SER A 17 -6.66 -0.86 -15.70
CA SER A 17 -5.76 -0.66 -14.57
C SER A 17 -4.56 0.23 -14.89
N GLU A 18 -4.07 0.26 -16.12
CA GLU A 18 -2.91 1.09 -16.49
C GLU A 18 -3.30 2.58 -16.52
N VAL A 19 -4.46 2.88 -17.09
CA VAL A 19 -5.07 4.21 -17.03
C VAL A 19 -5.33 4.61 -15.59
N PHE A 20 -5.84 3.69 -14.76
CA PHE A 20 -6.09 3.97 -13.35
C PHE A 20 -4.80 4.32 -12.59
N SER A 21 -3.75 3.51 -12.71
CA SER A 21 -2.45 3.76 -12.10
C SER A 21 -1.87 5.09 -12.55
N THR A 22 -1.97 5.42 -13.83
CA THR A 22 -1.49 6.71 -14.37
C THR A 22 -2.20 7.89 -13.72
N VAL A 23 -3.54 7.82 -13.58
CA VAL A 23 -4.33 8.87 -12.94
C VAL A 23 -3.97 9.03 -11.46
N LEU A 24 -3.77 7.92 -10.74
CA LEU A 24 -3.36 7.95 -9.34
C LEU A 24 -1.97 8.56 -9.14
N LEU A 25 -0.99 8.13 -9.94
CA LEU A 25 0.40 8.58 -9.85
C LEU A 25 0.58 10.06 -10.20
N GLN A 26 -0.37 10.66 -10.93
CA GLN A 26 -0.40 12.10 -11.17
C GLN A 26 -0.79 12.92 -9.93
N GLY A 27 -1.28 12.30 -8.86
CA GLY A 27 -1.68 12.99 -7.63
C GLY A 27 -2.89 13.91 -7.79
N ARG A 28 -3.66 13.76 -8.87
CA ARG A 28 -4.82 14.61 -9.19
C ARG A 28 -6.15 13.92 -8.96
N PHE A 29 -6.15 12.65 -8.56
CA PHE A 29 -7.37 11.91 -8.25
C PHE A 29 -8.11 12.56 -7.06
N GLN A 30 -9.43 12.71 -7.18
CA GLN A 30 -10.26 13.26 -6.11
C GLN A 30 -11.20 12.20 -5.51
N TYR A 31 -12.11 11.66 -6.31
CA TYR A 31 -13.01 10.58 -5.90
C TYR A 31 -13.60 9.86 -7.12
N PHE A 32 -14.12 8.65 -6.90
CA PHE A 32 -14.88 7.90 -7.90
C PHE A 32 -16.30 8.43 -8.05
N ILE A 33 -16.85 8.30 -9.25
CA ILE A 33 -18.28 8.47 -9.49
C ILE A 33 -18.96 7.12 -9.33
N PHE A 34 -19.93 7.06 -8.44
CA PHE A 34 -20.69 5.87 -8.13
C PHE A 34 -21.97 5.75 -8.97
N PRO A 35 -22.49 4.53 -9.20
CA PRO A 35 -22.02 3.25 -8.68
C PRO A 35 -20.80 2.68 -9.43
N LEU A 36 -20.00 1.87 -8.74
CA LEU A 36 -18.90 1.09 -9.33
C LEU A 36 -19.30 -0.37 -9.47
N HIS A 37 -19.01 -0.96 -10.63
CA HIS A 37 -19.15 -2.39 -10.87
C HIS A 37 -17.78 -3.06 -10.84
N LEU A 38 -17.59 -3.97 -9.89
CA LEU A 38 -16.33 -4.64 -9.59
C LEU A 38 -16.46 -6.12 -9.91
N LYS A 39 -15.41 -6.72 -10.47
CA LYS A 39 -15.37 -8.16 -10.73
C LYS A 39 -14.62 -8.86 -9.59
N ALA A 40 -15.31 -9.70 -8.83
CA ALA A 40 -14.71 -10.53 -7.80
C ALA A 40 -13.83 -11.64 -8.40
N ALA A 41 -12.95 -12.23 -7.59
CA ALA A 41 -12.05 -13.32 -8.01
C ALA A 41 -12.80 -14.55 -8.55
N ASN A 42 -14.00 -14.82 -8.05
CA ASN A 42 -14.88 -15.89 -8.52
C ASN A 42 -15.66 -15.54 -9.80
N GLY A 43 -15.44 -14.35 -10.38
CA GLY A 43 -16.11 -13.86 -11.58
C GLY A 43 -17.45 -13.16 -11.34
N ALA A 44 -17.97 -13.11 -10.11
CA ALA A 44 -19.19 -12.38 -9.79
C ALA A 44 -19.00 -10.86 -9.98
N ILE A 45 -20.05 -10.19 -10.45
CA ILE A 45 -20.07 -8.72 -10.50
C ILE A 45 -20.70 -8.21 -9.20
N LEU A 46 -19.91 -7.47 -8.43
CA LEU A 46 -20.31 -6.78 -7.23
C LEU A 46 -20.52 -5.30 -7.56
N THR A 47 -21.42 -4.64 -6.84
CA THR A 47 -21.69 -3.20 -7.01
C THR A 47 -21.39 -2.48 -5.71
N ALA A 48 -20.60 -1.41 -5.78
CA ALA A 48 -20.44 -0.43 -4.71
C ALA A 48 -21.26 0.81 -5.07
N ASN A 49 -22.23 1.21 -4.23
CA ASN A 49 -23.06 2.39 -4.51
C ASN A 49 -22.49 3.68 -3.90
N ASN A 50 -21.50 3.56 -3.02
CA ASN A 50 -20.83 4.66 -2.35
C ASN A 50 -19.43 4.21 -1.89
N ASP A 51 -18.68 5.16 -1.35
CA ASP A 51 -17.33 4.99 -0.83
C ASP A 51 -17.28 4.00 0.35
N VAL A 52 -18.27 4.03 1.25
CA VAL A 52 -18.36 3.08 2.37
C VAL A 52 -18.51 1.64 1.88
N GLU A 53 -19.40 1.40 0.92
CA GLU A 53 -19.58 0.07 0.32
C GLU A 53 -18.34 -0.38 -0.46
N LEU A 54 -17.67 0.55 -1.15
CA LEU A 54 -16.41 0.25 -1.83
C LEU A 54 -15.33 -0.18 -0.83
N ASP A 55 -15.18 0.56 0.27
CA ASP A 55 -14.21 0.25 1.32
C ASP A 55 -14.52 -1.11 1.96
N GLN A 56 -15.79 -1.41 2.23
CA GLN A 56 -16.21 -2.75 2.70
C GLN A 56 -15.85 -3.86 1.72
N LEU A 57 -16.05 -3.64 0.42
CA LEU A 57 -15.71 -4.63 -0.62
C LEU A 57 -14.19 -4.81 -0.76
N ILE A 58 -13.41 -3.73 -0.66
CA ILE A 58 -11.95 -3.77 -0.67
C ILE A 58 -11.44 -4.51 0.57
N ASN A 59 -11.94 -4.17 1.76
CA ASN A 59 -11.57 -4.82 3.03
C ASN A 59 -12.01 -6.29 3.10
N ALA A 60 -13.11 -6.65 2.43
CA ALA A 60 -13.48 -8.05 2.24
C ALA A 60 -12.58 -8.78 1.24
N CYS A 61 -11.97 -8.05 0.29
CA CYS A 61 -11.03 -8.61 -0.68
C CYS A 61 -9.60 -8.73 -0.13
N PHE A 62 -9.20 -7.81 0.75
CA PHE A 62 -7.86 -7.73 1.31
C PHE A 62 -7.94 -7.57 2.83
N SER A 63 -7.37 -8.52 3.57
CA SER A 63 -6.80 -8.17 4.88
C SER A 63 -5.53 -7.39 4.56
N SER A 64 -5.58 -6.06 4.56
CA SER A 64 -4.39 -5.25 4.31
C SER A 64 -3.43 -5.41 5.49
N GLY A 65 -2.33 -6.10 5.24
CA GLY A 65 -1.20 -6.15 6.14
C GLY A 65 -0.41 -4.85 6.12
N ASP A 66 0.21 -4.53 7.23
CA ASP A 66 0.86 -3.24 7.44
C ASP A 66 2.29 -3.13 6.84
N LEU A 67 2.84 -4.22 6.27
CA LEU A 67 4.17 -4.25 5.66
C LEU A 67 4.31 -3.21 4.54
N LEU A 68 3.26 -2.99 3.75
CA LEU A 68 3.28 -2.03 2.65
C LEU A 68 3.59 -0.61 3.14
N PHE A 69 3.04 -0.21 4.30
CA PHE A 69 3.30 1.11 4.87
C PHE A 69 4.76 1.27 5.27
N LEU A 70 5.36 0.26 5.90
CA LEU A 70 6.80 0.30 6.22
C LEU A 70 7.66 0.41 4.94
N LEU A 71 7.29 -0.27 3.87
CA LEU A 71 8.05 -0.23 2.62
C LEU A 71 7.92 1.08 1.85
N SER A 72 6.80 1.81 2.03
CA SER A 72 6.58 3.12 1.40
C SER A 72 7.67 4.15 1.74
N GLY A 73 8.28 4.03 2.92
CA GLY A 73 9.40 4.88 3.35
C GLY A 73 10.79 4.41 2.91
N THR A 74 10.88 3.32 2.14
CA THR A 74 12.14 2.70 1.71
C THR A 74 12.34 2.86 0.20
N GLN A 75 13.51 2.42 -0.29
CA GLN A 75 13.83 2.41 -1.72
C GLN A 75 12.90 1.54 -2.58
N LEU A 76 12.10 0.65 -1.96
CA LEU A 76 11.11 -0.17 -2.67
C LEU A 76 9.78 0.57 -2.91
N GLY A 77 9.50 1.63 -2.14
CA GLY A 77 8.23 2.34 -2.18
C GLY A 77 8.33 3.82 -2.56
N SER A 78 9.54 4.38 -2.62
CA SER A 78 9.77 5.79 -2.94
C SER A 78 11.12 6.03 -3.62
N ASP A 79 11.13 6.90 -4.63
CA ASP A 79 12.35 7.41 -5.28
C ASP A 79 13.18 8.30 -4.33
N LEU A 80 12.54 8.87 -3.30
CA LEU A 80 13.16 9.63 -2.23
C LEU A 80 12.91 8.90 -0.89
N PRO A 81 13.69 7.85 -0.58
CA PRO A 81 13.45 7.03 0.60
C PRO A 81 13.80 7.76 1.90
N CYS A 82 12.97 7.54 2.92
CA CYS A 82 13.11 8.11 4.26
C CYS A 82 14.16 7.37 5.10
N TYR A 83 14.19 6.04 4.94
CA TYR A 83 15.02 5.15 5.74
C TYR A 83 15.37 3.87 5.00
N ASP A 84 16.43 3.21 5.48
CA ASP A 84 16.72 1.82 5.15
C ASP A 84 16.19 0.89 6.23
N LEU A 85 15.72 -0.30 5.86
CA LEU A 85 15.43 -1.36 6.82
C LEU A 85 16.74 -1.92 7.40
N VAL A 86 16.74 -2.16 8.71
CA VAL A 86 17.77 -2.94 9.38
C VAL A 86 17.30 -4.39 9.41
N PHE A 87 17.91 -5.22 8.55
CA PHE A 87 17.62 -6.63 8.47
C PHE A 87 18.27 -7.43 9.62
N PRO A 88 17.71 -8.59 9.99
CA PRO A 88 16.50 -9.20 9.42
C PRO A 88 15.21 -8.55 9.92
N ILE A 89 14.16 -8.58 9.10
CA ILE A 89 12.80 -8.22 9.52
C ILE A 89 11.91 -9.45 9.52
N LYS A 90 10.97 -9.52 10.46
CA LYS A 90 10.02 -10.63 10.57
C LYS A 90 8.62 -10.13 10.25
N VAL A 91 7.88 -10.95 9.50
CA VAL A 91 6.51 -10.65 9.07
C VAL A 91 5.62 -11.88 9.27
N LYS A 92 4.30 -11.67 9.31
CA LYS A 92 3.29 -12.72 9.50
C LYS A 92 2.18 -12.59 8.46
N ALA A 93 1.80 -13.71 7.86
CA ALA A 93 0.60 -13.85 7.05
C ALA A 93 0.04 -15.28 7.20
N PHE A 94 -1.28 -15.45 7.20
CA PHE A 94 -1.93 -16.77 7.24
C PHE A 94 -1.44 -17.74 8.34
N ASN A 95 -1.14 -17.21 9.54
CA ASN A 95 -0.53 -17.95 10.67
C ASN A 95 0.92 -18.46 10.43
N ALA A 96 1.56 -18.08 9.32
CA ALA A 96 2.97 -18.33 9.06
C ALA A 96 3.80 -17.09 9.36
N SER A 97 5.00 -17.28 9.90
CA SER A 97 6.01 -16.22 10.04
C SER A 97 7.06 -16.38 8.95
N THR A 98 7.43 -15.28 8.31
CA THR A 98 8.53 -15.21 7.33
C THR A 98 9.59 -14.23 7.83
N ILE A 99 10.86 -14.52 7.58
CA ILE A 99 11.98 -13.65 7.95
C ILE A 99 12.68 -13.23 6.66
N PHE A 100 12.71 -11.93 6.38
CA PHE A 100 13.50 -11.37 5.29
C PHE A 100 14.88 -10.98 5.78
N GLN A 101 15.89 -11.32 4.99
CA GLN A 101 17.30 -11.05 5.24
C GLN A 101 17.82 -9.85 4.44
N ASN A 102 17.10 -9.44 3.39
CA ASN A 102 17.46 -8.33 2.52
C ASN A 102 16.26 -7.91 1.65
N TYR A 103 16.41 -6.78 0.94
CA TYR A 103 15.39 -6.25 0.04
C TYR A 103 15.05 -7.17 -1.12
N ASN A 104 16.01 -7.90 -1.69
CA ASN A 104 15.74 -8.77 -2.84
C ASN A 104 14.68 -9.85 -2.51
N GLN A 105 14.68 -10.37 -1.28
CA GLN A 105 13.64 -11.32 -0.85
C GLN A 105 12.26 -10.69 -0.76
N ILE A 106 12.19 -9.40 -0.38
CA ILE A 106 10.93 -8.65 -0.34
C ILE A 106 10.45 -8.36 -1.77
N GLU A 107 11.33 -7.87 -2.65
CA GLU A 107 11.02 -7.61 -4.06
C GLU A 107 10.48 -8.85 -4.78
N GLN A 108 11.08 -10.02 -4.54
CA GLN A 108 10.59 -11.29 -5.07
C GLN A 108 9.18 -11.61 -4.56
N MET A 109 8.91 -11.33 -3.28
CA MET A 109 7.59 -11.58 -2.70
C MET A 109 6.54 -10.54 -3.13
N MET A 110 6.93 -9.31 -3.48
CA MET A 110 6.01 -8.29 -3.99
C MET A 110 5.32 -8.68 -5.30
N GLN A 111 5.85 -9.68 -6.03
CA GLN A 111 5.21 -10.24 -7.21
C GLN A 111 4.02 -11.17 -6.89
N ASP A 112 3.89 -11.59 -5.62
CA ASP A 112 2.75 -12.40 -5.16
C ASP A 112 1.55 -11.50 -4.86
N SER A 113 0.39 -11.84 -5.42
CA SER A 113 -0.90 -11.20 -5.12
C SER A 113 -1.26 -11.16 -3.63
N LEU A 114 -0.73 -12.09 -2.83
CA LEU A 114 -0.95 -12.19 -1.38
C LEU A 114 0.00 -11.32 -0.56
N PHE A 115 0.97 -10.65 -1.20
CA PHE A 115 1.94 -9.78 -0.54
C PHE A 115 1.29 -8.75 0.39
N PHE A 116 0.17 -8.18 -0.06
CA PHE A 116 -0.57 -7.15 0.66
C PHE A 116 -1.20 -7.63 1.97
N GLN A 117 -1.09 -8.92 2.33
CA GLN A 117 -1.64 -9.48 3.56
C GLN A 117 -0.59 -9.67 4.67
N TYR A 118 0.68 -9.34 4.40
CA TYR A 118 1.75 -9.48 5.37
C TYR A 118 1.76 -8.34 6.39
N ASN A 119 1.74 -8.73 7.66
CA ASN A 119 1.91 -7.82 8.79
C ASN A 119 3.33 -7.89 9.34
N ILE A 120 3.84 -6.78 9.85
CA ILE A 120 5.12 -6.65 10.52
C ILE A 120 5.02 -7.36 11.88
N ASP A 121 5.97 -8.22 12.18
CA ASP A 121 6.14 -8.74 13.53
C ASP A 121 7.05 -7.78 14.30
N PHE A 122 6.44 -6.76 14.90
CA PHE A 122 7.15 -5.75 15.68
C PHE A 122 7.92 -6.36 16.86
N PRO A 123 9.03 -5.73 17.31
CA PRO A 123 9.57 -4.46 16.80
C PRO A 123 10.39 -4.62 15.51
N VAL A 124 10.47 -3.54 14.72
CA VAL A 124 11.32 -3.47 13.53
C VAL A 124 12.30 -2.30 13.64
N SER A 125 13.52 -2.47 13.16
CA SER A 125 14.53 -1.40 13.18
C SER A 125 14.75 -0.82 11.79
N ILE A 126 14.89 0.50 11.74
CA ILE A 126 15.17 1.28 10.54
C ILE A 126 16.41 2.16 10.75
N LYS A 127 17.02 2.61 9.67
CA LYS A 127 18.12 3.57 9.65
C LYS A 127 17.70 4.78 8.81
N LEU A 128 17.52 5.93 9.45
CA LEU A 128 17.10 7.16 8.79
C LEU A 128 18.15 7.62 7.77
N LYS A 129 17.72 7.98 6.56
CA LYS A 129 18.62 8.51 5.52
C LYS A 129 19.15 9.90 5.85
N ALA A 130 18.36 10.72 6.55
CA ALA A 130 18.71 12.10 6.87
C ALA A 130 19.96 12.24 7.75
N ASN A 131 20.13 11.34 8.74
CA ASN A 131 21.22 11.43 9.72
C ASN A 131 21.95 10.11 9.99
N GLY A 132 21.52 8.99 9.37
CA GLY A 132 22.09 7.66 9.57
C GLY A 132 21.76 7.02 10.92
N GLN A 133 20.92 7.64 11.76
CA GLN A 133 20.55 7.13 13.07
C GLN A 133 19.63 5.91 12.93
N GLN A 134 19.85 4.90 13.77
CA GLN A 134 18.92 3.78 13.90
C GLN A 134 17.77 4.12 14.84
N LYS A 135 16.55 3.78 14.42
CA LYS A 135 15.31 3.94 15.19
C LYS A 135 14.60 2.60 15.21
N THR A 136 14.10 2.18 16.37
CA THR A 136 13.27 0.98 16.52
C THR A 136 11.81 1.42 16.59
N LEU A 137 10.99 0.84 15.73
CA LEU A 137 9.54 1.03 15.66
C LEU A 137 8.90 -0.11 16.46
N GLN A 138 8.10 0.22 17.46
CA GLN A 138 7.47 -0.73 18.38
C GLN A 138 6.08 -1.15 17.89
N TYR A 139 5.39 -0.26 17.19
CA TYR A 139 4.03 -0.47 16.70
C TYR A 139 3.83 0.24 15.36
N ILE A 140 2.68 0.04 14.73
CA ILE A 140 2.35 0.62 13.43
C ILE A 140 2.28 2.15 13.47
N GLU A 141 1.87 2.73 14.61
CA GLU A 141 1.84 4.17 14.82
C GLU A 141 3.23 4.80 14.69
N ASP A 142 4.29 4.09 15.09
CA ASP A 142 5.67 4.57 14.94
C ASP A 142 6.09 4.64 13.48
N VAL A 143 5.58 3.74 12.63
CA VAL A 143 5.78 3.78 11.18
C VAL A 143 5.12 5.02 10.60
N PHE A 144 3.83 5.24 10.91
CA PHE A 144 3.09 6.40 10.40
C PHE A 144 3.72 7.72 10.85
N ASN A 145 4.07 7.85 12.12
CA ASN A 145 4.75 9.04 12.64
C ASN A 145 6.08 9.28 11.90
N THR A 146 6.84 8.21 11.64
CA THR A 146 8.11 8.33 10.90
C THR A 146 7.91 8.74 9.44
N LEU A 147 6.84 8.28 8.78
CA LEU A 147 6.52 8.69 7.41
C LEU A 147 6.06 10.15 7.35
N VAL A 148 5.30 10.61 8.35
CA VAL A 148 4.89 12.01 8.46
C VAL A 148 6.11 12.91 8.67
N ASP A 149 7.03 12.54 9.57
CA ASP A 149 8.26 13.31 9.85
C ASP A 149 9.24 13.36 8.66
N CYS A 150 9.06 12.50 7.66
CA CYS A 150 9.91 12.43 6.48
C CYS A 150 9.52 13.43 5.38
N ASN A 151 8.26 13.87 5.36
CA ASN A 151 7.73 14.88 4.42
C ASN A 151 7.75 16.28 5.03
#